data_AF-A0A7J5TEP7-F1
#
_entry.id   AF-A0A7J5TEP7-F1
#
_cell.length_a   1.000
_cell.length_b   1.000
_cell.length_c   1.000
_cell.angle_alpha   90.00
_cell.angle_beta   90.00
_cell.angle_gamma   90.00
#
_symmetry.space_group_name_H-M   'P 1'
#
loop_
_entity.id
_entity.type
_entity.pdbx_description
1 polymer ?
#
loop_
_entity_poly.entity_id
_entity_poly.type
_entity_poly.pdbx_seq_one_letter_code
_entity_poly.pdbx_strand_id
1 'polypeptide(L)'
;YGPAKAANAGGVAVSGLEMSQNSYRLSWTFEEVDGKLKSIMENIVANSLEAAKEYGHEGDLMLGANAAGFVKVANAMVAQGVL
;
A
#
# COMPACT_ATOMS: atom_id res chain seq x y z
N TYR A 1 -2.02 17.33 -3.94
CA TYR A 1 -2.96 16.94 -2.86
C TYR A 1 -2.73 15.47 -2.55
N GLY A 2 -2.50 15.09 -1.29
CA GLY A 2 -2.27 13.69 -0.89
C GLY A 2 -3.51 13.10 -0.22
N PRO A 3 -4.16 12.07 -0.78
CA PRO A 3 -5.37 11.51 -0.19
C PRO A 3 -5.05 10.84 1.16
N ALA A 4 -5.91 11.06 2.16
CA ALA A 4 -5.69 10.56 3.52
C ALA A 4 -5.37 9.05 3.53
N LYS A 5 -6.12 8.24 2.77
CA LYS A 5 -5.93 6.78 2.66
C LYS A 5 -4.53 6.33 2.24
N ALA A 6 -3.80 7.16 1.49
CA ALA A 6 -2.42 6.89 1.11
C ALA A 6 -1.45 7.49 2.13
N ALA A 7 -1.70 8.72 2.56
CA ALA A 7 -0.81 9.46 3.46
C ALA A 7 -0.73 8.84 4.87
N ASN A 8 -1.82 8.26 5.38
CA ASN A 8 -1.89 7.68 6.72
C ASN A 8 -1.74 6.14 6.77
N ALA A 9 -1.48 5.51 5.61
CA ALA A 9 -1.32 4.06 5.51
C ALA A 9 -0.15 3.50 6.33
N GLY A 10 0.79 4.37 6.74
CA GLY A 10 1.95 3.98 7.54
C GLY A 10 1.60 3.25 8.85
N GLY A 11 0.52 3.63 9.53
CA GLY A 11 0.10 2.95 10.75
C GLY A 11 -0.26 1.48 10.50
N VAL A 12 -1.07 1.23 9.47
CA VAL A 12 -1.47 -0.14 9.06
C VAL A 12 -0.27 -0.90 8.51
N ALA A 13 0.63 -0.24 7.79
CA ALA A 13 1.86 -0.84 7.29
C ALA A 13 2.74 -1.37 8.44
N VAL A 14 2.95 -0.58 9.48
CA VAL A 14 3.71 -0.99 10.67
C VAL A 14 3.01 -2.15 11.39
N SER A 15 1.68 -2.19 11.48
CA SER A 15 0.96 -3.36 12.00
C SER A 15 1.23 -4.63 11.18
N GLY A 16 1.31 -4.53 9.85
CA GLY A 16 1.70 -5.67 9.00
C GLY A 16 3.16 -6.12 9.20
N LEU A 17 4.07 -5.17 9.46
CA LEU A 17 5.45 -5.46 9.84
C LEU A 17 5.52 -6.17 11.20
N GLU A 18 4.74 -5.73 12.19
CA GLU A 18 4.60 -6.38 13.50
C GLU A 18 4.10 -7.83 13.36
N MET A 19 3.04 -8.06 12.58
CA MET A 19 2.54 -9.40 12.29
C MET A 19 3.61 -10.30 11.65
N SER A 20 4.45 -9.74 10.77
CA SER A 20 5.56 -10.47 10.14
C SER A 20 6.63 -10.85 11.17
N GLN A 21 7.07 -9.90 11.99
CA GLN A 21 8.02 -10.15 13.09
C GLN A 21 7.53 -11.26 14.02
N ASN A 22 6.25 -11.19 14.43
CA ASN A 22 5.60 -12.20 15.26
C ASN A 22 5.59 -13.59 14.60
N SER A 23 5.30 -13.67 13.30
CA SER A 23 5.26 -14.93 12.55
C SER A 23 6.65 -15.56 12.41
N TYR A 24 7.69 -14.74 12.22
CA TYR A 24 9.08 -15.19 12.10
C TYR A 24 9.81 -15.33 13.45
N ARG A 25 9.19 -14.91 14.56
CA ARG A 25 9.79 -14.87 15.91
C ARG A 25 11.13 -14.13 15.94
N LEU A 26 11.20 -13.02 15.22
CA LEU A 26 12.37 -12.14 15.18
C LEU A 26 11.95 -10.73 15.60
N SER A 27 12.95 -9.91 15.94
CA SER A 27 12.76 -8.48 16.16
C SER A 27 13.70 -7.74 15.23
N TRP A 28 13.17 -6.75 14.52
CA TRP A 28 13.96 -5.81 13.74
C TRP A 28 14.37 -4.61 14.60
N THR A 29 15.45 -3.94 14.21
CA THR A 29 15.81 -2.64 14.78
C THR A 29 14.85 -1.56 14.30
N PHE A 30 14.89 -0.39 14.95
CA PHE A 30 14.11 0.76 14.53
C PHE A 30 14.44 1.16 13.08
N GLU A 31 15.71 1.17 12.71
CA GLU A 31 16.19 1.56 11.38
C GLU A 31 15.72 0.59 10.29
N GLU A 32 15.65 -0.70 10.61
CA GLU A 32 15.10 -1.71 9.69
C GLU A 32 13.60 -1.52 9.48
N VAL A 33 12.84 -1.22 10.54
CA VAL A 33 11.40 -0.93 10.45
C VAL A 33 11.15 0.37 9.69
N ASP A 34 11.89 1.44 9.98
CA ASP A 34 11.78 2.73 9.32
C ASP A 34 12.12 2.62 7.82
N GLY A 35 13.20 1.91 7.47
CA GLY A 35 13.58 1.65 6.08
C GLY A 35 12.49 0.89 5.31
N LYS A 36 11.88 -0.12 5.94
CA LYS A 36 10.74 -0.85 5.35
C LYS A 36 9.51 0.04 5.20
N LEU A 37 9.18 0.83 6.23
CA LEU A 37 8.05 1.75 6.20
C LEU A 37 8.22 2.78 5.08
N LYS A 38 9.40 3.39 4.95
CA LYS A 38 9.70 4.34 3.88
C LYS A 38 9.49 3.72 2.50
N SER A 39 10.03 2.52 2.27
CA SER A 39 9.82 1.80 1.01
C SER A 39 8.34 1.50 0.74
N ILE A 40 7.56 1.12 1.76
CA ILE A 40 6.11 0.90 1.62
C ILE A 40 5.41 2.20 1.20
N MET A 41 5.73 3.33 1.83
CA MET A 41 5.12 4.62 1.52
C MET A 41 5.49 5.10 0.10
N GLU A 42 6.75 4.93 -0.32
CA GLU A 42 7.20 5.21 -1.69
C GLU A 42 6.43 4.37 -2.72
N ASN A 43 6.26 3.08 -2.45
CA ASN A 43 5.50 2.18 -3.31
C ASN A 43 4.02 2.58 -3.39
N ILE A 44 3.40 3.04 -2.30
CA ILE A 44 2.01 3.52 -2.32
C ILE A 44 1.87 4.73 -3.25
N VAL A 45 2.80 5.68 -3.19
CA VAL A 45 2.79 6.86 -4.06
C VAL A 45 3.04 6.46 -5.51
N ALA A 46 4.04 5.63 -5.78
CA ALA A 46 4.37 5.15 -7.12
C ALA A 46 3.18 4.44 -7.77
N ASN A 47 2.57 3.48 -7.08
CA ASN A 47 1.40 2.74 -7.56
C ASN A 47 0.20 3.66 -7.80
N SER A 48 0.00 4.67 -6.93
CA SER A 48 -1.08 5.64 -7.11
C SER A 48 -0.86 6.49 -8.36
N LEU A 49 0.36 6.97 -8.59
CA LEU A 49 0.68 7.75 -9.79
C LEU A 49 0.58 6.92 -11.07
N GLU A 50 1.06 5.69 -11.04
CA GLU A 50 0.96 4.76 -12.17
C GLU A 50 -0.50 4.46 -12.52
N ALA A 51 -1.32 4.09 -11.53
CA ALA A 51 -2.74 3.87 -11.76
C ALA A 51 -3.46 5.13 -12.26
N ALA A 52 -3.16 6.30 -11.70
CA ALA A 52 -3.74 7.56 -12.15
C ALA A 52 -3.41 7.81 -13.64
N LYS A 53 -2.17 7.55 -14.04
CA LYS A 53 -1.73 7.65 -15.44
C LYS A 53 -2.43 6.63 -16.35
N GLU A 54 -2.55 5.37 -15.92
CA GLU A 54 -3.23 4.31 -16.66
C GLU A 54 -4.68 4.67 -17.01
N TYR A 55 -5.38 5.32 -16.07
CA TYR A 55 -6.76 5.78 -16.27
C TYR A 55 -6.89 7.17 -16.90
N GLY A 56 -5.80 7.77 -17.39
CA GLY A 56 -5.82 9.06 -18.09
C GLY A 56 -5.94 10.29 -17.19
N HIS A 57 -5.65 10.15 -15.89
CA HIS A 57 -5.70 11.20 -14.87
C HIS A 57 -4.32 11.41 -14.23
N GLU A 58 -3.27 11.56 -15.05
CA GLU A 58 -1.88 11.68 -14.58
C GLU A 58 -1.73 12.75 -13.47
N GLY A 59 -1.08 12.37 -12.37
CA GLY A 59 -0.90 13.22 -11.19
C GLY A 59 -2.07 13.26 -10.20
N ASP A 60 -3.24 12.71 -10.55
CA ASP A 60 -4.37 12.58 -9.61
C ASP A 60 -4.15 11.43 -8.63
N LEU A 61 -3.44 11.72 -7.55
CA LEU A 61 -3.19 10.76 -6.47
C LEU A 61 -4.48 10.24 -5.81
N MET A 62 -5.57 11.00 -5.79
CA MET A 62 -6.81 10.54 -5.15
C MET A 62 -7.49 9.46 -5.99
N LEU A 63 -7.61 9.69 -7.29
CA LEU A 63 -8.11 8.69 -8.23
C LEU A 63 -7.17 7.48 -8.27
N GLY A 64 -5.86 7.73 -8.40
CA GLY A 64 -4.83 6.69 -8.42
C GLY A 64 -4.87 5.77 -7.21
N ALA A 65 -4.92 6.33 -6.00
CA ALA A 65 -4.97 5.54 -4.77
C ALA A 65 -6.25 4.70 -4.66
N ASN A 66 -7.39 5.20 -5.17
CA ASN A 66 -8.63 4.41 -5.23
C ASN A 66 -8.51 3.25 -6.21
N ALA A 67 -8.04 3.54 -7.43
CA ALA A 67 -7.93 2.57 -8.50
C ALA A 67 -6.95 1.45 -8.13
N ALA A 68 -5.74 1.79 -7.67
CA ALA A 68 -4.74 0.81 -7.26
C ALA A 68 -5.23 -0.10 -6.13
N GLY A 69 -5.89 0.47 -5.12
CA GLY A 69 -6.46 -0.30 -4.01
C GLY A 69 -7.60 -1.22 -4.45
N PHE A 70 -8.52 -0.70 -5.27
CA PHE A 70 -9.68 -1.44 -5.75
C PHE A 70 -9.27 -2.60 -6.67
N VAL A 71 -8.44 -2.34 -7.69
CA VAL A 71 -8.03 -3.36 -8.67
C VAL A 71 -7.35 -4.54 -7.99
N LYS A 72 -6.49 -4.28 -6.99
CA LYS A 72 -5.84 -5.34 -6.21
C LYS A 72 -6.85 -6.25 -5.50
N VAL A 73 -7.85 -5.68 -4.85
CA VAL A 73 -8.89 -6.44 -4.14
C VAL A 73 -9.82 -7.15 -5.12
N ALA A 74 -10.27 -6.46 -6.17
CA ALA A 74 -11.15 -7.02 -7.19
C ALA A 74 -10.51 -8.24 -7.88
N ASN A 75 -9.23 -8.16 -8.25
CA ASN A 75 -8.50 -9.29 -8.83
C ASN A 75 -8.40 -10.47 -7.86
N ALA A 76 -8.15 -10.22 -6.58
CA ALA A 76 -8.12 -11.26 -5.55
C ALA A 76 -9.50 -11.91 -5.35
N MET A 77 -10.57 -11.11 -5.35
CA MET A 77 -11.96 -11.61 -5.26
C MET A 77 -12.31 -12.50 -6.46
N VAL A 78 -11.98 -12.06 -7.68
CA VAL A 78 -12.19 -12.87 -8.90
C VAL A 78 -11.41 -14.19 -8.83
N ALA A 79 -10.15 -14.16 -8.37
CA ALA A 79 -9.33 -15.35 -8.24
C ALA A 79 -9.83 -16.34 -7.18
N GLN A 80 -10.46 -15.84 -6.10
CA GLN A 80 -11.05 -16.68 -5.05
C GLN A 80 -12.45 -17.20 -5.40
N GLY A 81 -13.08 -16.70 -6.47
CA GLY A 81 -14.41 -17.11 -6.90
C GLY A 81 -15.52 -16.60 -5.98
N VAL A 82 -16.66 -17.28 -6.00
CA VAL A 82 -17.77 -17.01 -5.07
C VAL A 82 -17.53 -17.80 -3.79
N LEU A 83 -17.28 -17.09 -2.69
CA LEU A 83 -17.05 -17.64 -1.34
C LEU A 83 -18.32 -17.62 -0.49
#